data_AF-A0A6J1WAR6-F1
#
_entry.id   AF-A0A6J1WAR6-F1
#
_cell.length_a   1.000
_cell.length_b   1.000
_cell.length_c   1.000
_cell.angle_alpha   90.00
_cell.angle_beta   90.00
_cell.angle_gamma   90.00
#
_symmetry.space_group_name_H-M   'P 1'
#
loop_
_entity.id
_entity.type
_entity.pdbx_description
1 polymer ?
#
loop_
_entity_poly.entity_id
_entity_poly.type
_entity_poly.pdbx_seq_one_letter_code
_entity_poly.pdbx_strand_id
1 'polypeptide(L)'
;MHRDVKPHNVMIDHEHRKLRLIDWGLAEFYHPGQEYNVRVASRYFKGPELLVDYQMYDYSLDMWSLGCMLASMIFRKEPFFHGHDNYDQVRRVRGAKPRRLHLQHEVRYGQTGRCPGRPMACPPGRLFNPDPLPCLCSL
;
A
#
# COMPACT_ATOMS: atom_id res chain seq x y z
N MET A 1 2.08 -16.69 21.21
CA MET A 1 2.13 -15.86 19.99
C MET A 1 3.41 -15.05 20.02
N HIS A 2 4.18 -14.98 18.94
CA HIS A 2 5.44 -14.22 18.90
C HIS A 2 5.20 -12.71 18.73
N ARG A 3 4.19 -12.33 17.93
CA ARG A 3 3.74 -10.94 17.72
C ARG A 3 4.77 -9.96 17.14
N ASP A 4 5.91 -10.46 16.64
CA ASP A 4 6.92 -9.65 15.93
C ASP A 4 7.78 -10.52 14.99
N VAL A 5 7.13 -11.43 14.26
CA VAL A 5 7.80 -12.24 13.23
C VAL A 5 8.19 -11.33 12.07
N LYS A 6 9.48 -11.23 11.79
CA LYS A 6 10.06 -10.41 10.71
C LYS A 6 11.45 -10.92 10.34
N PRO A 7 12.01 -10.56 9.17
CA PRO A 7 13.33 -11.04 8.75
C PRO A 7 14.45 -10.78 9.77
N HIS A 8 14.40 -9.63 10.46
CA HIS A 8 15.39 -9.26 11.48
C HIS A 8 15.37 -10.19 12.70
N ASN A 9 14.25 -10.87 12.96
CA ASN A 9 14.09 -11.78 14.10
C ASN A 9 14.31 -13.25 13.70
N VAL A 10 14.77 -13.52 12.47
CA VAL A 10 15.09 -14.87 11.99
C VAL A 10 16.59 -14.98 11.72
N MET A 11 17.28 -15.71 12.59
CA MET A 11 18.70 -16.03 12.41
C MET A 11 18.86 -17.29 11.58
N ILE A 12 19.69 -17.21 10.54
CA ILE A 12 19.95 -18.32 9.62
C ILE A 12 21.45 -18.57 9.55
N ASP A 13 21.86 -19.78 9.91
CA ASP A 13 23.16 -20.35 9.58
C ASP A 13 23.00 -21.13 8.28
N HIS A 14 23.43 -20.51 7.18
CA HIS A 14 23.28 -21.06 5.84
C HIS A 14 24.18 -22.28 5.59
N GLU A 15 25.35 -22.35 6.23
CA GLU A 15 26.30 -23.47 6.09
C GLU A 15 25.72 -24.75 6.71
N HIS A 16 25.22 -24.65 7.93
CA HIS A 16 24.67 -25.79 8.67
C HIS A 16 23.16 -25.99 8.46
N ARG A 17 22.52 -25.16 7.63
CA ARG A 17 21.06 -25.15 7.38
C ARG A 17 20.25 -25.05 8.68
N LYS A 18 20.72 -24.27 9.66
CA LYS A 18 20.03 -24.07 10.94
C LYS A 18 19.30 -22.73 10.93
N LEU A 19 18.05 -22.76 11.41
CA LEU A 19 17.24 -21.56 11.58
C LEU A 19 16.84 -21.43 13.06
N ARG A 20 16.83 -20.19 13.56
CA ARG A 20 16.37 -19.83 14.91
C ARG A 20 15.53 -18.57 14.84
N LEU A 21 14.36 -18.62 15.47
CA LEU A 21 13.55 -17.44 15.76
C LEU A 21 14.04 -16.81 17.07
N ILE A 22 14.28 -15.52 17.06
CA ILE A 22 14.82 -14.75 18.18
C ILE A 22 13.89 -13.59 18.57
N ASP A 23 14.23 -12.91 19.66
CA ASP A 23 13.51 -11.73 20.17
C ASP A 23 12.04 -11.99 20.56
N TRP A 24 11.88 -12.69 21.69
CA TRP A 24 10.58 -13.01 22.30
C TRP A 24 10.07 -11.88 23.22
N GLY A 25 10.66 -10.67 23.18
CA GLY A 25 10.31 -9.57 24.09
C GLY A 25 8.88 -9.04 23.91
N LEU A 26 8.29 -9.26 22.73
CA LEU A 26 6.89 -8.96 22.44
C LEU A 26 5.99 -10.19 22.45
N ALA A 27 6.48 -11.38 22.78
CA ALA A 27 5.66 -12.58 22.78
C ALA A 27 4.58 -12.55 23.89
N GLU A 28 3.53 -13.36 23.73
CA GLU A 28 2.49 -13.54 24.77
C GLU A 28 1.93 -14.95 24.78
N PHE A 29 1.45 -15.37 25.95
CA PHE A 29 0.62 -16.55 26.08
C PHE A 29 -0.80 -16.25 25.58
N TYR A 30 -1.35 -17.17 24.80
CA TYR A 30 -2.71 -17.04 24.33
C TYR A 30 -3.68 -17.68 25.32
N HIS A 31 -4.69 -16.92 25.72
CA HIS A 31 -5.86 -17.31 26.46
C HIS A 31 -7.12 -16.98 25.64
N PRO A 32 -8.08 -17.92 25.50
CA PRO A 32 -9.33 -17.68 24.78
C PRO A 32 -10.13 -16.51 25.39
N GLY A 33 -10.65 -15.62 24.54
CA GLY A 33 -11.46 -14.47 24.96
C GLY A 33 -10.69 -13.31 25.58
N GLN A 34 -9.36 -13.41 25.68
CA GLN A 34 -8.53 -12.31 26.15
C GLN A 34 -8.30 -11.28 25.04
N GLU A 35 -8.40 -10.00 25.41
CA GLU A 35 -8.01 -8.87 24.58
C GLU A 35 -6.50 -8.60 24.72
N TYR A 36 -5.81 -8.41 23.59
CA TYR A 36 -4.38 -8.12 23.55
C TYR A 36 -4.12 -6.74 22.95
N ASN A 37 -3.02 -6.12 23.36
CA ASN A 37 -2.58 -4.84 22.81
C ASN A 37 -2.26 -4.96 21.31
N VAL A 38 -2.84 -4.09 20.49
CA VAL A 38 -2.63 -4.06 19.03
C VAL A 38 -1.37 -3.31 18.60
N ARG A 39 -0.73 -2.58 19.52
CA ARG A 39 0.49 -1.79 19.27
C ARG A 39 1.77 -2.65 19.29
N VAL A 40 1.68 -3.87 18.79
CA VAL A 40 2.76 -4.86 18.64
C VAL A 40 3.14 -5.03 17.16
N ALA A 41 4.21 -5.74 16.85
CA ALA A 41 4.75 -5.95 15.50
C ALA A 41 5.25 -4.68 14.78
N SER A 42 6.25 -4.90 13.93
CA SER A 42 6.77 -3.90 12.99
C SER A 42 5.77 -3.60 11.87
N ARG A 43 5.58 -2.31 11.50
CA ARG A 43 4.49 -1.82 10.62
C ARG A 43 4.21 -2.68 9.39
N TYR A 44 5.24 -3.07 8.65
CA TYR A 44 5.09 -3.77 7.37
C TYR A 44 4.59 -5.22 7.49
N PHE A 45 4.68 -5.79 8.70
CA PHE A 45 4.29 -7.15 9.02
C PHE A 45 3.01 -7.21 9.88
N LYS A 46 2.43 -6.05 10.24
CA LYS A 46 1.19 -6.00 11.01
C LYS A 46 0.04 -6.68 10.25
N GLY A 47 -0.62 -7.62 10.91
CA GLY A 47 -1.88 -8.22 10.46
C GLY A 47 -2.99 -7.17 10.33
N PRO A 48 -3.97 -7.38 9.43
CA PRO A 48 -5.13 -6.51 9.30
C PRO A 48 -5.84 -6.29 10.64
N GLU A 49 -5.92 -7.30 11.51
CA GLU A 49 -6.47 -7.24 12.85
C GLU A 49 -5.82 -6.15 13.71
N LEU A 50 -4.49 -6.01 13.66
CA LEU A 50 -3.79 -4.94 14.39
C LEU A 50 -4.03 -3.56 13.79
N LEU A 51 -4.25 -3.51 12.47
CA LEU A 51 -4.45 -2.27 11.74
C LEU A 51 -5.88 -1.71 11.89
N VAL A 52 -6.85 -2.58 12.19
CA VAL A 52 -8.26 -2.21 12.43
C VAL A 52 -8.65 -2.25 13.91
N ASP A 53 -7.68 -2.40 14.82
CA ASP A 53 -7.87 -2.42 16.28
C ASP A 53 -8.75 -3.59 16.79
N TYR A 54 -8.64 -4.76 16.15
CA TYR A 54 -9.28 -5.99 16.62
C TYR A 54 -8.39 -6.68 17.65
N GLN A 55 -8.80 -6.66 18.92
CA GLN A 55 -7.95 -7.03 20.07
C GLN A 55 -7.99 -8.51 20.43
N MET A 56 -9.02 -9.25 20.05
CA MET A 56 -9.16 -10.70 20.31
C MET A 56 -8.50 -11.53 19.20
N TYR A 57 -7.23 -11.24 18.91
CA TYR A 57 -6.45 -11.99 17.93
C TYR A 57 -5.74 -13.20 18.55
N ASP A 58 -5.23 -14.08 17.70
CA ASP A 58 -4.60 -15.34 18.10
C ASP A 58 -3.29 -15.60 17.33
N TYR A 59 -2.83 -16.86 17.33
CA TYR A 59 -1.62 -17.31 16.65
C TYR A 59 -1.59 -17.01 15.14
N SER A 60 -2.76 -16.79 14.50
CA SER A 60 -2.86 -16.46 13.07
C SER A 60 -2.15 -15.14 12.71
N LEU A 61 -1.94 -14.24 13.67
CA LEU A 61 -1.15 -13.02 13.48
C LEU A 61 0.29 -13.31 13.02
N ASP A 62 0.91 -14.34 13.57
CA ASP A 62 2.27 -14.74 13.20
C ASP A 62 2.30 -15.33 11.77
N MET A 63 1.20 -15.98 11.35
CA MET A 63 1.06 -16.52 9.99
C MET A 63 0.92 -15.43 8.93
N TRP A 64 0.22 -14.34 9.24
CA TRP A 64 0.17 -13.16 8.38
C TRP A 64 1.57 -12.56 8.16
N SER A 65 2.31 -12.40 9.25
CA SER A 65 3.67 -11.86 9.24
C SER A 65 4.61 -12.72 8.39
N LEU A 66 4.52 -14.05 8.53
CA LEU A 66 5.23 -15.02 7.68
C LEU A 66 4.83 -14.89 6.21
N GLY A 67 3.54 -14.71 5.91
CA GLY A 67 3.04 -14.49 4.55
C GLY A 67 3.64 -13.24 3.90
N CYS A 68 3.76 -12.15 4.67
CA CYS A 68 4.43 -10.93 4.22
C CYS A 68 5.91 -11.16 3.88
N MET A 69 6.63 -11.90 4.73
CA MET A 69 8.03 -12.30 4.48
C MET A 69 8.15 -13.15 3.22
N LEU A 70 7.29 -14.16 3.08
CA LEU A 70 7.28 -15.06 1.93
C LEU A 70 7.01 -14.30 0.62
N ALA A 71 6.03 -13.41 0.62
CA ALA A 71 5.73 -12.56 -0.53
C ALA A 71 6.94 -11.68 -0.90
N SER A 72 7.61 -11.08 0.09
CA SER A 72 8.84 -10.32 -0.15
C SER A 72 9.94 -11.14 -0.79
N MET A 73 10.15 -12.39 -0.34
CA MET A 73 11.17 -13.29 -0.88
C MET A 73 10.87 -13.71 -2.32
N ILE A 74 9.64 -14.14 -2.62
CA ILE A 74 9.24 -14.63 -3.94
C ILE A 74 9.25 -13.50 -4.97
N PHE A 75 8.68 -12.35 -4.63
CA PHE A 75 8.55 -11.21 -5.55
C PHE A 75 9.75 -10.28 -5.55
N ARG A 76 10.80 -10.56 -4.76
CA ARG A 76 12.00 -9.73 -4.59
C ARG A 76 11.65 -8.26 -4.30
N LYS A 77 10.67 -8.04 -3.43
CA LYS A 77 10.15 -6.72 -3.06
C LYS A 77 10.10 -6.58 -1.54
N GLU A 78 10.96 -5.73 -1.00
CA GLU A 78 11.09 -5.55 0.45
C GLU A 78 10.86 -4.09 0.87
N PRO A 79 9.92 -3.81 1.80
CA PRO A 79 8.80 -4.66 2.23
C PRO A 79 7.76 -4.87 1.13
N PHE A 80 7.02 -6.00 1.18
CA PHE A 80 5.97 -6.29 0.20
C PHE A 80 4.83 -5.26 0.24
N PHE A 81 4.35 -4.94 1.45
CA PHE A 81 3.38 -3.88 1.72
C PHE A 81 4.08 -2.69 2.40
N HIS A 82 4.31 -1.62 1.62
CA HIS A 82 5.06 -0.45 2.06
C HIS A 82 4.13 0.73 2.40
N GLY A 83 3.51 0.73 3.59
CA GLY A 83 2.70 1.84 4.10
C GLY A 83 3.55 2.92 4.80
N HIS A 84 3.23 4.20 4.55
CA HIS A 84 3.89 5.33 5.24
C HIS A 84 3.48 5.44 6.73
N ASP A 85 2.25 5.07 7.04
CA ASP A 85 1.67 4.99 8.38
C ASP A 85 0.74 3.77 8.47
N ASN A 86 0.10 3.52 9.61
CA ASN A 86 -0.80 2.36 9.78
C ASN A 86 -2.02 2.43 8.85
N TYR A 87 -2.51 3.62 8.54
CA TYR A 87 -3.69 3.79 7.69
C TYR A 87 -3.33 3.58 6.21
N ASP A 88 -2.18 4.07 5.76
CA ASP A 88 -1.63 3.74 4.45
C ASP A 88 -1.30 2.24 4.35
N GLN A 89 -0.82 1.61 5.43
CA GLN A 89 -0.60 0.17 5.46
C GLN A 89 -1.88 -0.61 5.14
N VAL A 90 -3.02 -0.24 5.73
CA VAL A 90 -4.34 -0.83 5.39
C VAL A 90 -4.64 -0.67 3.89
N ARG A 91 -4.37 0.50 3.32
CA ARG A 91 -4.60 0.75 1.88
C ARG A 91 -3.72 -0.15 1.01
N ARG A 92 -2.44 -0.34 1.37
CA ARG A 92 -1.53 -1.25 0.65
C ARG A 92 -2.00 -2.69 0.74
N VAL A 93 -2.39 -3.15 1.93
CA VAL A 93 -2.87 -4.52 2.17
C VAL A 93 -4.14 -4.82 1.38
N ARG A 94 -5.09 -3.88 1.32
CA ARG A 94 -6.32 -4.01 0.51
C ARG A 94 -6.05 -4.00 -1.01
N GLY A 95 -4.83 -3.70 -1.45
CA GLY A 95 -4.52 -3.50 -2.87
C GLY A 95 -5.16 -2.25 -3.46
N ALA A 96 -5.54 -1.27 -2.62
CA ALA A 96 -6.09 -0.01 -3.10
C ALA A 96 -4.97 0.76 -3.81
N LYS A 97 -5.08 0.93 -5.14
CA LYS A 97 -4.18 1.81 -5.87
C LYS A 97 -4.24 3.19 -5.20
N PRO A 98 -3.09 3.83 -4.92
CA PRO A 98 -3.10 5.20 -4.45
C PRO A 98 -3.93 6.00 -5.45
N ARG A 99 -4.93 6.75 -4.97
CA ARG A 99 -5.60 7.75 -5.80
C ARG A 99 -4.45 8.60 -6.34
N ARG A 100 -4.19 8.55 -7.65
CA ARG A 100 -3.31 9.54 -8.27
C ARG A 100 -3.96 10.88 -7.93
N LEU A 101 -3.43 11.58 -6.93
CA LEU A 101 -3.56 13.02 -6.94
C LEU A 101 -2.81 13.45 -8.18
N HIS A 102 -3.55 13.64 -9.27
CA HIS A 102 -3.08 14.44 -10.37
C HIS A 102 -2.88 15.85 -9.82
N LEU A 103 -1.70 16.10 -9.25
CA LEU A 103 -1.12 17.43 -9.29
C LEU A 103 -0.87 17.72 -10.76
N GLN A 104 -1.88 18.32 -11.40
CA GLN A 104 -1.74 19.02 -12.67
C GLN A 104 -0.75 20.16 -12.44
N HIS A 105 0.52 19.93 -12.71
CA HIS A 105 1.50 21.00 -12.91
C HIS A 105 2.34 20.64 -14.13
N GLU A 106 1.66 20.48 -15.27
CA GLU A 106 2.29 20.73 -16.57
C GLU A 106 1.64 22.00 -17.14
N VAL A 107 2.13 23.15 -16.69
CA VAL A 107 1.92 24.39 -17.44
C VAL A 107 2.73 24.22 -18.74
N ARG A 108 2.11 23.72 -19.80
CA ARG A 108 2.67 23.81 -21.15
C ARG A 108 2.60 25.26 -21.60
N TYR A 109 3.63 26.03 -21.28
CA TYR A 109 3.94 27.23 -22.03
C TYR A 109 4.43 26.81 -23.43
N GLY A 110 3.64 27.18 -24.44
CA GLY A 110 4.12 27.34 -25.82
C GLY A 110 4.23 26.07 -26.66
N GLN A 111 3.13 25.69 -27.34
CA GLN A 111 3.22 25.13 -28.69
C GLN A 111 2.06 25.68 -29.53
N THR A 112 2.39 26.59 -30.45
CA THR A 112 1.50 27.09 -31.50
C THR A 112 1.30 25.98 -32.55
N GLY A 113 0.31 25.12 -32.37
CA GLY A 113 -0.09 24.13 -33.36
C GLY A 113 -1.08 24.71 -34.38
N ARG A 114 -0.74 24.67 -35.68
CA ARG A 114 -1.68 24.94 -36.78
C ARG A 114 -2.55 23.71 -37.04
N CYS A 115 -3.86 23.88 -37.17
CA CYS A 115 -4.72 22.88 -37.80
C CYS A 115 -4.51 22.91 -39.33
N PRO A 116 -4.39 21.76 -40.02
CA PRO A 116 -4.32 21.74 -41.48
C PRO A 116 -5.72 22.00 -42.06
N GLY A 117 -5.85 23.06 -42.88
CA GLY A 117 -6.99 23.24 -43.79
C GLY A 117 -7.96 24.41 -43.54
N ARG A 118 -7.70 25.37 -42.62
CA ARG A 118 -8.48 26.62 -42.55
C ARG A 118 -7.61 27.84 -42.19
N PRO A 119 -7.76 29.00 -42.86
CA PRO A 119 -7.05 30.21 -42.49
C PRO A 119 -7.92 31.06 -41.57
N MET A 120 -7.99 30.76 -40.28
CA MET A 120 -8.33 31.75 -39.23
C MET A 120 -7.93 31.21 -37.85
N ALA A 121 -7.19 32.03 -37.10
CA ALA A 121 -6.81 31.76 -35.73
C ALA A 121 -8.04 31.86 -34.80
N CYS A 122 -8.25 30.88 -33.92
CA CYS A 122 -9.23 31.02 -32.83
C CYS A 122 -8.76 32.09 -31.84
N PRO A 123 -9.62 33.05 -31.44
CA PRO A 123 -9.28 34.01 -30.39
C PRO A 123 -9.17 33.30 -29.03
N PRO A 124 -8.26 33.74 -28.13
CA PRO A 124 -8.02 33.10 -26.85
C PRO A 124 -9.21 33.30 -25.90
N GLY A 125 -9.66 32.23 -25.22
CA GLY A 125 -10.56 32.38 -24.07
C GLY A 125 -11.76 31.45 -23.93
N ARG A 126 -11.82 30.25 -24.55
CA ARG A 126 -12.87 29.26 -24.20
C ARG A 126 -12.27 27.94 -23.72
N LEU A 127 -12.62 27.59 -22.49
CA LEU A 127 -12.33 26.31 -21.83
C LEU A 127 -12.99 25.17 -22.60
N PHE A 128 -12.22 24.17 -23.00
CA PHE A 128 -12.74 22.90 -23.52
C PHE A 128 -13.15 22.05 -22.31
N ASN A 129 -14.44 21.83 -22.13
CA ASN A 129 -14.97 20.98 -21.06
C ASN A 129 -15.12 19.54 -21.60
N PRO A 130 -14.48 18.52 -21.01
CA PRO A 130 -14.55 17.16 -21.51
C PRO A 130 -15.63 16.40 -20.75
N ASP A 131 -16.88 16.47 -21.19
CA ASP A 131 -17.89 15.49 -20.81
C ASP A 131 -18.77 15.10 -22.01
N PRO A 132 -19.27 13.85 -22.07
CA PRO A 132 -19.72 13.24 -23.31
C PRO A 132 -21.25 13.22 -23.37
N LEU A 133 -21.90 14.22 -23.96
CA LEU A 133 -23.28 14.07 -24.42
C LEU A 133 -23.53 14.83 -25.75
N PRO A 134 -24.40 14.28 -26.62
CA PRO A 134 -24.46 14.67 -28.02
C PRO A 134 -25.38 15.87 -28.30
N CYS A 135 -24.96 16.62 -29.32
CA CYS A 135 -25.76 17.38 -30.29
C CYS A 135 -26.63 18.55 -29.82
N LEU A 136 -26.50 19.69 -30.51
CA LEU A 136 -27.55 20.22 -31.39
C LEU A 136 -27.06 21.48 -32.13
N CYS A 137 -26.88 21.35 -33.46
CA CYS A 137 -27.01 22.49 -34.35
C CYS A 137 -28.45 22.99 -34.29
N SER A 138 -28.66 24.28 -34.03
CA SER A 138 -29.91 24.97 -34.35
C SER A 138 -29.61 26.46 -34.54
N LEU A 139 -29.83 26.87 -35.80
CA LEU A 139 -29.90 28.23 -36.38
C LEU A 139 -28.59 29.04 -36.46
#